data_AF-A0A4Y9SAD8-F1
#
_entry.id   AF-A0A4Y9SAD8-F1
#
_cell.length_a   1.000
_cell.length_b   1.000
_cell.length_c   1.000
_cell.angle_alpha   90.00
_cell.angle_beta   90.00
_cell.angle_gamma   90.00
#
_symmetry.space_group_name_H-M   'P 1'
#
loop_
_entity.id
_entity.type
_entity.pdbx_description
1 polymer ?
#
loop_
_entity_poly.entity_id
_entity_poly.type
_entity_poly.pdbx_seq_one_letter_code
_entity_poly.pdbx_strand_id
1 'polypeptide(L)'
;MTSPFDILLQPSNQDNTHEASVKLVDQAGHYTIGPPTRPPIKHDNGFLDAFPRREPTASDRLAYAKWVAMLEGSEALCSGATAKFVPACHGEDLTDANGAYRHFLFGNGTDRTINYERFLQDDASGQQVVPNLLNDFVHCMEVIGKDRVKFSVTSTPYSVGMGGIASYPATANWQKAIGAHVFWVSADVTASANAKGEIIYSADLTIHMEDRYNFNPGMQDVATGIPDSANGRFEITGLAKQYTNYATVTRHVSWAEGSWNKRTVTGAPTDRQRKPQDSRRLRNKI
;
A
#
# COMPACT_ATOMS: atom_id res chain seq x y z
N MET A 1 62.50 -32.29 4.04
CA MET A 1 62.67 -30.84 4.31
C MET A 1 61.27 -30.30 4.54
N THR A 2 60.89 -30.11 5.80
CA THR A 2 59.61 -29.50 6.21
C THR A 2 59.73 -27.99 6.14
N SER A 3 58.69 -27.32 5.64
CA SER A 3 58.68 -25.88 5.44
C SER A 3 58.63 -25.17 6.81
N PRO A 4 59.39 -24.10 7.04
CA PRO A 4 59.34 -23.33 8.29
C PRO A 4 57.98 -22.62 8.51
N PHE A 5 57.04 -22.71 7.56
CA PHE A 5 55.68 -22.18 7.68
C PHE A 5 54.64 -23.19 8.21
N ASP A 6 54.98 -24.48 8.31
CA ASP A 6 54.04 -25.52 8.79
C ASP A 6 53.74 -25.43 10.29
N ILE A 7 54.48 -24.59 11.03
CA ILE A 7 54.30 -24.37 12.48
C ILE A 7 53.32 -23.20 12.76
N LEU A 8 53.05 -22.32 11.79
CA LEU A 8 52.25 -21.10 12.01
C LEU A 8 50.75 -21.26 11.70
N LEU A 9 50.32 -22.42 11.19
CA LEU A 9 48.92 -22.71 10.86
C LEU A 9 48.38 -23.96 11.56
N GLN A 10 49.03 -24.43 12.62
CA GLN A 10 48.43 -25.46 13.47
C GLN A 10 47.58 -24.77 14.54
N PRO A 11 46.26 -25.02 14.58
CA PRO A 11 45.42 -24.50 15.66
C PRO A 11 45.93 -25.09 16.98
N SER A 12 46.45 -24.22 17.84
CA SER A 12 46.78 -24.60 19.21
C SER A 12 45.48 -24.90 19.95
N ASN A 13 45.28 -26.16 20.31
CA ASN A 13 44.18 -26.73 21.09
C ASN A 13 42.93 -27.11 20.27
N GLN A 14 42.80 -28.41 20.03
CA GLN A 14 41.58 -29.08 19.53
C GLN A 14 40.44 -29.17 20.56
N ASP A 15 40.58 -28.58 21.76
CA ASP A 15 39.60 -28.67 22.85
C ASP A 15 38.64 -27.48 22.99
N ASN A 16 38.70 -26.48 22.10
CA ASN A 16 37.85 -25.27 22.19
C ASN A 16 37.05 -24.97 20.92
N THR A 17 36.62 -25.98 20.15
CA THR A 17 35.53 -25.77 19.20
C THR A 17 34.22 -25.69 19.97
N HIS A 18 33.89 -24.49 20.45
CA HIS A 18 32.53 -24.17 20.83
C HIS A 18 31.69 -24.17 19.55
N GLU A 19 31.09 -25.31 19.21
CA GLU A 19 29.97 -25.36 18.28
C GLU A 19 28.78 -24.68 18.97
N ALA A 20 28.74 -23.35 18.91
CA ALA A 20 27.53 -22.62 19.22
C ALA A 20 26.53 -22.93 18.11
N SER A 21 25.48 -23.70 18.41
CA SER A 21 24.35 -23.86 17.50
C SER A 21 23.70 -22.48 17.31
N VAL A 22 24.02 -21.79 16.22
CA VAL A 22 23.34 -20.55 15.85
C VAL A 22 21.94 -20.93 15.39
N LYS A 23 20.97 -20.83 16.29
CA LYS A 23 19.56 -20.96 15.93
C LYS A 23 19.11 -19.66 15.29
N LEU A 24 19.35 -19.56 13.98
CA LEU A 24 18.87 -18.46 13.17
C LEU A 24 17.35 -18.32 13.30
N VAL A 25 16.87 -17.09 13.52
CA VAL A 25 15.44 -16.79 13.61
C VAL A 25 14.94 -16.43 12.22
N ASP A 26 14.03 -17.23 11.66
CA ASP A 26 13.48 -17.02 10.30
C ASP A 26 12.22 -16.16 10.27
N GLN A 27 11.64 -15.84 11.43
CA GLN A 27 10.41 -15.06 11.54
C GLN A 27 10.43 -14.17 12.78
N ALA A 28 9.99 -12.92 12.63
CA ALA A 28 9.76 -11.99 13.73
C ALA A 28 8.61 -11.05 13.39
N GLY A 29 7.67 -10.89 14.32
CA GLY A 29 6.46 -10.09 14.12
C GLY A 29 5.71 -10.55 12.86
N HIS A 30 5.45 -9.61 11.96
CA HIS A 30 4.77 -9.87 10.69
C HIS A 30 5.66 -10.51 9.62
N TYR A 31 6.98 -10.57 9.80
CA TYR A 31 7.95 -10.85 8.75
C TYR A 31 8.49 -12.27 8.80
N THR A 32 8.61 -12.90 7.63
CA THR A 32 9.22 -14.21 7.44
C THR A 32 10.29 -14.13 6.34
N ILE A 33 11.40 -14.84 6.52
CA ILE A 33 12.45 -15.00 5.50
C ILE A 33 11.87 -15.61 4.22
N GLY A 34 12.22 -15.03 3.07
CA GLY A 34 11.87 -15.56 1.77
C GLY A 34 11.75 -14.49 0.69
N PRO A 35 11.60 -14.90 -0.58
CA PRO A 35 11.38 -13.97 -1.68
C PRO A 35 10.05 -13.24 -1.50
N PRO A 36 9.88 -12.06 -2.15
CA PRO A 36 8.60 -11.35 -2.18
C PRO A 36 7.45 -12.28 -2.58
N THR A 37 6.54 -12.55 -1.65
CA THR A 37 5.41 -13.45 -1.86
C THR A 37 4.12 -12.76 -1.43
N ARG A 38 3.18 -12.53 -2.35
CA ARG A 38 1.88 -11.94 -1.99
C ARG A 38 1.19 -12.83 -0.95
N PRO A 39 0.88 -12.34 0.26
CA PRO A 39 0.15 -13.11 1.25
C PRO A 39 -1.27 -13.44 0.76
N PRO A 40 -1.95 -14.43 1.37
CA PRO A 40 -3.31 -14.80 1.00
C PRO A 40 -4.32 -13.74 1.46
N ILE A 41 -4.40 -12.62 0.73
CA ILE A 41 -5.39 -11.56 0.94
C ILE A 41 -6.70 -11.97 0.26
N LYS A 42 -7.78 -11.95 1.04
CA LYS A 42 -9.15 -12.19 0.57
C LYS A 42 -9.94 -10.88 0.64
N HIS A 43 -10.60 -10.56 -0.45
CA HIS A 43 -11.55 -9.45 -0.52
C HIS A 43 -12.97 -10.01 -0.61
N ASP A 44 -13.93 -9.31 -0.03
CA ASP A 44 -15.35 -9.56 -0.30
C ASP A 44 -15.74 -9.03 -1.69
N ASN A 45 -16.94 -9.36 -2.14
CA ASN A 45 -17.55 -8.84 -3.36
C ASN A 45 -18.81 -8.01 -3.07
N GLY A 46 -18.97 -7.51 -1.84
CA GLY A 46 -20.05 -6.63 -1.45
C GLY A 46 -21.43 -7.13 -1.88
N PHE A 47 -22.11 -6.38 -2.75
CA PHE A 47 -23.43 -6.76 -3.28
C PHE A 47 -23.44 -8.08 -4.06
N LEU A 48 -22.33 -8.49 -4.69
CA LEU A 48 -22.29 -9.75 -5.44
C LEU A 48 -22.16 -10.99 -4.55
N ASP A 49 -21.74 -10.84 -3.30
CA ASP A 49 -21.79 -11.93 -2.31
C ASP A 49 -23.20 -12.08 -1.71
N ALA A 50 -23.95 -10.98 -1.64
CA ALA A 50 -25.27 -10.93 -1.02
C ALA A 50 -26.45 -11.13 -1.98
N PHE A 51 -26.30 -10.80 -3.27
CA PHE A 51 -27.39 -10.78 -4.24
C PHE A 51 -27.00 -11.43 -5.58
N PRO A 52 -27.90 -12.19 -6.22
CA PRO A 52 -27.64 -12.76 -7.53
C PRO A 52 -27.65 -11.67 -8.62
N ARG A 53 -26.84 -11.87 -9.66
CA ARG A 53 -26.86 -11.00 -10.84
C ARG A 53 -28.22 -11.04 -11.54
N ARG A 54 -28.59 -9.92 -12.16
CA ARG A 54 -29.81 -9.78 -12.98
C ARG A 54 -29.62 -8.76 -14.09
N GLU A 55 -30.48 -8.79 -15.09
CA GLU A 55 -30.47 -7.75 -16.13
C GLU A 55 -30.88 -6.36 -15.58
N PRO A 56 -30.35 -5.26 -16.15
CA PRO A 56 -30.72 -3.90 -15.76
C PRO A 56 -32.12 -3.52 -16.23
N THR A 57 -32.91 -2.98 -15.31
CA THR A 57 -34.21 -2.35 -15.59
C THR A 57 -34.03 -0.94 -16.17
N ALA A 58 -35.12 -0.34 -16.66
CA ALA A 58 -35.12 1.07 -17.07
C ALA A 58 -34.73 2.01 -15.90
N SER A 59 -35.14 1.69 -14.67
CA SER A 59 -34.75 2.45 -13.47
C SER A 59 -33.25 2.34 -13.19
N ASP A 60 -32.63 1.17 -13.39
CA ASP A 60 -31.19 0.99 -13.22
C ASP A 60 -30.42 1.83 -14.24
N ARG A 61 -30.86 1.82 -15.51
CA ARG A 61 -30.23 2.60 -16.59
C ARG A 61 -30.36 4.11 -16.36
N LEU A 62 -31.52 4.57 -15.89
CA LEU A 62 -31.71 5.99 -15.53
C LEU A 62 -30.83 6.40 -14.34
N ALA A 63 -30.73 5.57 -13.31
CA ALA A 63 -29.84 5.81 -12.19
C ALA A 63 -28.37 5.84 -12.62
N TYR A 64 -27.97 4.92 -13.49
CA TYR A 64 -26.62 4.90 -14.06
C TYR A 64 -26.32 6.20 -14.80
N ALA A 65 -27.22 6.66 -15.67
CA ALA A 65 -27.05 7.93 -16.38
C ALA A 65 -26.95 9.14 -15.42
N LYS A 66 -27.75 9.16 -14.34
CA LYS A 66 -27.65 10.19 -13.29
C LYS A 66 -26.25 10.21 -12.66
N TRP A 67 -25.72 9.04 -12.31
CA TRP A 67 -24.41 8.93 -11.67
C TRP A 67 -23.25 9.25 -12.60
N VAL A 68 -23.35 8.89 -13.88
CA VAL A 68 -22.42 9.36 -14.92
C VAL A 68 -22.41 10.88 -14.96
N ALA A 69 -23.57 11.53 -15.02
CA ALA A 69 -23.66 13.00 -15.03
C ALA A 69 -23.09 13.64 -13.75
N MET A 70 -23.33 13.03 -12.58
CA MET A 70 -22.74 13.48 -11.31
C MET A 70 -21.22 13.38 -11.31
N LEU A 71 -20.66 12.30 -11.85
CA LEU A 71 -19.22 12.13 -12.00
C LEU A 71 -18.61 13.19 -12.93
N GLU A 72 -19.21 13.42 -14.11
CA GLU A 72 -18.72 14.46 -15.05
C GLU A 72 -18.72 15.85 -14.38
N GLY A 73 -19.79 16.18 -13.65
CA GLY A 73 -19.87 17.43 -12.87
C GLY A 73 -18.81 17.49 -11.77
N SER A 74 -18.58 16.38 -11.06
CA SER A 74 -17.56 16.31 -10.02
C SER A 74 -16.15 16.47 -10.56
N GLU A 75 -15.81 15.82 -11.67
CA GLU A 75 -14.50 15.98 -12.30
C GLU A 75 -14.26 17.41 -12.78
N ALA A 76 -15.31 18.07 -13.28
CA ALA A 76 -15.25 19.44 -13.76
C ALA A 76 -15.17 20.49 -12.64
N LEU A 77 -15.68 20.22 -11.44
CA LEU A 77 -15.82 21.24 -10.38
C LEU A 77 -15.02 20.93 -9.10
N CYS A 78 -14.83 19.65 -8.81
CA CYS A 78 -14.24 19.16 -7.56
C CYS A 78 -12.79 18.65 -7.73
N SER A 79 -12.19 18.85 -8.91
CA SER A 79 -10.77 18.54 -9.12
C SER A 79 -9.90 19.74 -8.78
N GLY A 80 -8.66 19.49 -8.35
CA GLY A 80 -7.69 20.55 -8.08
C GLY A 80 -7.42 21.47 -9.29
N ALA A 81 -7.76 21.05 -10.51
CA ALA A 81 -7.62 21.84 -11.73
C ALA A 81 -8.52 23.09 -11.76
N THR A 82 -9.70 23.04 -11.14
CA THR A 82 -10.66 24.17 -11.14
C THR A 82 -10.63 25.00 -9.87
N ALA A 83 -9.78 24.65 -8.90
CA ALA A 83 -9.67 25.31 -7.61
C ALA A 83 -9.42 26.84 -7.68
N LYS A 84 -8.89 27.35 -8.81
CA LYS A 84 -8.70 28.80 -9.06
C LYS A 84 -10.00 29.56 -9.38
N PHE A 85 -11.03 28.85 -9.85
CA PHE A 85 -12.27 29.45 -10.37
C PHE A 85 -13.51 29.01 -9.58
N VAL A 86 -13.47 27.80 -9.01
CA VAL A 86 -14.58 27.23 -8.23
C VAL A 86 -13.98 26.56 -6.98
N PRO A 87 -14.50 26.82 -5.78
CA PRO A 87 -14.11 26.08 -4.58
C PRO A 87 -14.31 24.58 -4.79
N ALA A 88 -13.33 23.78 -4.38
CA ALA A 88 -13.44 22.33 -4.49
C ALA A 88 -14.61 21.81 -3.65
N CYS A 89 -15.28 20.76 -4.13
CA CYS A 89 -16.44 20.21 -3.45
C CYS A 89 -16.05 19.68 -2.07
N HIS A 90 -16.81 20.07 -1.05
CA HIS A 90 -16.50 19.75 0.35
C HIS A 90 -15.14 20.30 0.83
N GLY A 91 -14.55 21.28 0.14
CA GLY A 91 -13.26 21.88 0.50
C GLY A 91 -12.04 21.02 0.15
N GLU A 92 -12.22 19.92 -0.60
CA GLU A 92 -11.17 18.93 -0.87
C GLU A 92 -11.05 18.62 -2.37
N ASP A 93 -9.84 18.25 -2.80
CA ASP A 93 -9.56 17.78 -4.16
C ASP A 93 -9.97 16.30 -4.30
N LEU A 94 -11.03 16.02 -5.05
CA LEU A 94 -11.61 14.68 -5.22
C LEU A 94 -11.03 13.90 -6.42
N THR A 95 -9.82 14.25 -6.88
CA THR A 95 -9.24 13.67 -8.09
C THR A 95 -9.11 12.14 -8.04
N ASP A 96 -8.72 11.55 -6.91
CA ASP A 96 -8.53 10.09 -6.80
C ASP A 96 -9.86 9.37 -6.63
N ALA A 97 -10.79 9.95 -5.87
CA ALA A 97 -12.16 9.48 -5.74
C ALA A 97 -12.86 9.41 -7.10
N ASN A 98 -12.79 10.50 -7.88
CA ASN A 98 -13.37 10.56 -9.21
C ASN A 98 -12.70 9.56 -10.17
N GLY A 99 -11.37 9.44 -10.11
CA GLY A 99 -10.65 8.44 -10.88
C GLY A 99 -11.04 7.01 -10.55
N ALA A 100 -11.31 6.71 -9.28
CA ALA A 100 -11.77 5.40 -8.84
C ALA A 100 -13.19 5.11 -9.33
N TYR A 101 -14.11 6.05 -9.07
CA TYR A 101 -15.52 5.88 -9.46
C TYR A 101 -15.70 5.86 -10.99
N ARG A 102 -14.90 6.62 -11.74
CA ARG A 102 -14.84 6.52 -13.20
C ARG A 102 -14.45 5.11 -13.65
N HIS A 103 -13.46 4.52 -13.00
CA HIS A 103 -13.01 3.17 -13.34
C HIS A 103 -14.05 2.11 -12.96
N PHE A 104 -14.80 2.33 -11.88
CA PHE A 104 -15.95 1.49 -11.54
C PHE A 104 -17.01 1.48 -12.66
N LEU A 105 -17.41 2.67 -13.13
CA LEU A 105 -18.44 2.80 -14.17
C LEU A 105 -17.97 2.30 -15.54
N PHE A 106 -16.72 2.59 -15.92
CA PHE A 106 -16.26 2.43 -17.31
C PHE A 106 -15.07 1.48 -17.49
N GLY A 107 -14.40 1.09 -16.42
CA GLY A 107 -13.20 0.24 -16.43
C GLY A 107 -13.51 -1.25 -16.61
N ASN A 108 -14.79 -1.62 -16.69
CA ASN A 108 -15.23 -2.99 -17.02
C ASN A 108 -14.65 -4.07 -16.09
N GLY A 109 -14.32 -3.71 -14.85
CA GLY A 109 -13.80 -4.62 -13.83
C GLY A 109 -12.33 -4.97 -13.99
N THR A 110 -11.59 -4.31 -14.90
CA THR A 110 -10.14 -4.52 -14.99
C THR A 110 -9.45 -3.93 -13.76
N ASP A 111 -8.35 -4.54 -13.33
CA ASP A 111 -7.57 -3.98 -12.23
C ASP A 111 -7.03 -2.58 -12.57
N ARG A 112 -6.78 -1.79 -11.53
CA ARG A 112 -6.35 -0.40 -11.64
C ARG A 112 -5.10 -0.16 -10.81
N THR A 113 -4.05 0.36 -11.43
CA THR A 113 -2.89 0.88 -10.67
C THR A 113 -3.17 2.30 -10.21
N ILE A 114 -2.90 2.58 -8.94
CA ILE A 114 -3.07 3.92 -8.36
C ILE A 114 -1.74 4.48 -7.84
N ASN A 115 -1.71 5.80 -7.68
CA ASN A 115 -0.57 6.49 -7.07
C ASN A 115 -0.74 6.54 -5.55
N TYR A 116 -0.36 5.46 -4.87
CA TYR A 116 -0.50 5.34 -3.42
C TYR A 116 0.43 6.28 -2.64
N GLU A 117 1.50 6.75 -3.25
CA GLU A 117 2.37 7.77 -2.66
C GLU A 117 1.61 9.07 -2.35
N ARG A 118 0.60 9.43 -3.16
CA ARG A 118 -0.27 10.57 -2.86
C ARG A 118 -1.11 10.36 -1.61
N PHE A 119 -1.56 9.13 -1.32
CA PHE A 119 -2.23 8.84 -0.05
C PHE A 119 -1.26 9.03 1.12
N LEU A 120 -0.05 8.48 1.00
CA LEU A 120 0.99 8.58 2.03
C LEU A 120 1.41 10.04 2.33
N GLN A 121 1.23 10.95 1.37
CA GLN A 121 1.61 12.36 1.50
C GLN A 121 0.44 13.28 1.86
N ASP A 122 -0.71 13.10 1.23
CA ASP A 122 -1.81 14.07 1.25
C ASP A 122 -2.87 13.76 2.34
N ASP A 123 -2.95 12.51 2.83
CA ASP A 123 -3.92 12.09 3.85
C ASP A 123 -3.29 11.95 5.24
N ALA A 124 -3.93 12.48 6.27
CA ALA A 124 -3.44 12.40 7.65
C ALA A 124 -3.30 10.96 8.16
N SER A 125 -4.11 10.01 7.66
CA SER A 125 -3.91 8.59 7.94
C SER A 125 -2.72 8.03 7.16
N GLY A 126 -2.60 8.34 5.87
CA GLY A 126 -1.49 7.89 5.03
C GLY A 126 -0.12 8.32 5.54
N GLN A 127 -0.02 9.53 6.09
CA GLN A 127 1.20 10.05 6.72
C GLN A 127 1.68 9.24 7.93
N GLN A 128 0.80 8.45 8.56
CA GLN A 128 1.15 7.57 9.69
C GLN A 128 1.69 6.20 9.25
N VAL A 129 1.35 5.76 8.03
CA VAL A 129 1.63 4.40 7.54
C VAL A 129 3.13 4.12 7.54
N VAL A 130 3.94 4.95 6.87
CA VAL A 130 5.39 4.71 6.74
C VAL A 130 6.11 4.81 8.10
N PRO A 131 5.89 5.85 8.93
CA PRO A 131 6.52 5.91 10.25
C PRO A 131 6.21 4.70 11.14
N ASN A 132 4.94 4.28 11.21
CA ASN A 132 4.52 3.15 12.05
C ASN A 132 5.06 1.83 11.49
N LEU A 133 4.99 1.63 10.17
CA LEU A 133 5.58 0.48 9.50
C LEU A 133 7.07 0.35 9.80
N LEU A 134 7.81 1.46 9.67
CA LEU A 134 9.25 1.44 9.88
C LEU A 134 9.64 1.19 11.34
N ASN A 135 8.81 1.61 12.31
CA ASN A 135 9.05 1.27 13.71
C ASN A 135 8.98 -0.25 13.92
N ASP A 136 7.95 -0.91 13.36
CA ASP A 136 7.81 -2.37 13.45
C ASP A 136 8.91 -3.11 12.65
N PHE A 137 9.18 -2.65 11.42
CA PHE A 137 10.13 -3.26 10.50
C PHE A 137 11.55 -3.35 11.09
N VAL A 138 12.11 -2.24 11.58
CA VAL A 138 13.51 -2.22 12.06
C VAL A 138 13.70 -3.15 13.26
N HIS A 139 12.73 -3.22 14.17
CA HIS A 139 12.79 -4.14 15.32
C HIS A 139 12.78 -5.61 14.87
N CYS A 140 11.93 -5.96 13.91
CA CYS A 140 11.88 -7.32 13.39
C CYS A 140 13.15 -7.69 12.62
N MET A 141 13.71 -6.74 11.86
CA MET A 141 14.91 -6.97 11.05
C MET A 141 16.17 -7.14 11.89
N GLU A 142 16.28 -6.55 13.08
CA GLU A 142 17.40 -6.83 13.99
C GLU A 142 17.33 -8.24 14.57
N VAL A 143 16.12 -8.74 14.87
CA VAL A 143 15.92 -10.13 15.35
C VAL A 143 16.22 -11.15 14.26
N ILE A 144 15.69 -10.93 13.05
CA ILE A 144 15.93 -11.80 11.89
C ILE A 144 17.37 -11.62 11.40
N GLY A 145 17.92 -10.42 11.45
CA GLY A 145 19.24 -10.09 10.90
C GLY A 145 20.41 -10.64 11.70
N LYS A 146 20.18 -11.07 12.94
CA LYS A 146 21.21 -11.67 13.77
C LYS A 146 21.91 -12.82 13.03
N ASP A 147 23.24 -12.72 12.95
CA ASP A 147 24.14 -13.65 12.27
C ASP A 147 23.86 -13.81 10.75
N ARG A 148 23.20 -12.83 10.12
CA ARG A 148 22.97 -12.78 8.66
C ARG A 148 23.58 -11.53 8.04
N VAL A 149 24.19 -11.70 6.86
CA VAL A 149 24.76 -10.57 6.09
C VAL A 149 23.80 -10.08 5.02
N LYS A 150 23.05 -10.98 4.38
CA LYS A 150 22.04 -10.65 3.36
C LYS A 150 20.86 -11.59 3.46
N PHE A 151 19.65 -11.05 3.36
CA PHE A 151 18.42 -11.84 3.40
C PHE A 151 17.25 -11.06 2.83
N SER A 152 16.22 -11.78 2.38
CA SER A 152 14.95 -11.20 1.93
C SER A 152 13.85 -11.57 2.91
N VAL A 153 12.90 -10.67 3.11
CA VAL A 153 11.72 -10.89 3.96
C VAL A 153 10.43 -10.53 3.24
N THR A 154 9.34 -11.17 3.66
CA THR A 154 7.97 -10.83 3.30
C THR A 154 7.13 -10.72 4.56
N SER A 155 6.24 -9.73 4.62
CA SER A 155 5.30 -9.55 5.71
C SER A 155 3.96 -10.25 5.46
N THR A 156 3.28 -10.60 6.54
CA THR A 156 1.81 -10.74 6.53
C THR A 156 1.13 -9.38 6.25
N PRO A 157 -0.15 -9.35 5.87
CA PRO A 157 -0.83 -8.08 5.56
C PRO A 157 -0.94 -7.15 6.78
N TYR A 158 -0.69 -5.87 6.55
CA TYR A 158 -1.08 -4.76 7.41
C TYR A 158 -2.43 -4.19 6.92
N SER A 159 -3.18 -3.60 7.84
CA SER A 159 -4.45 -2.94 7.54
C SER A 159 -4.36 -1.44 7.82
N VAL A 160 -5.05 -0.64 7.01
CA VAL A 160 -5.36 0.77 7.24
C VAL A 160 -6.87 0.86 7.48
N GLY A 161 -7.27 1.43 8.61
CA GLY A 161 -8.66 1.39 9.07
C GLY A 161 -8.79 0.91 10.51
N MET A 162 -9.92 0.31 10.83
CA MET A 162 -10.24 -0.14 12.19
C MET A 162 -9.21 -1.14 12.71
N GLY A 163 -8.52 -0.79 13.81
CA GLY A 163 -7.51 -1.64 14.45
C GLY A 163 -6.22 -1.83 13.64
N GLY A 164 -6.04 -1.06 12.56
CA GLY A 164 -4.89 -1.14 11.67
C GLY A 164 -3.66 -0.35 12.16
N ILE A 165 -2.60 -0.36 11.35
CA ILE A 165 -1.37 0.41 11.60
C ILE A 165 -1.56 1.93 11.42
N ALA A 166 -2.63 2.31 10.74
CA ALA A 166 -3.10 3.69 10.62
C ALA A 166 -4.64 3.71 10.61
N SER A 167 -5.22 4.85 10.96
CA SER A 167 -6.67 5.05 11.00
C SER A 167 -7.34 4.91 9.62
N TYR A 168 -8.68 4.92 9.57
CA TYR A 168 -9.40 5.07 8.30
C TYR A 168 -8.95 6.35 7.56
N PRO A 169 -8.91 6.38 6.21
CA PRO A 169 -8.56 7.60 5.48
C PRO A 169 -9.35 8.82 5.97
N ALA A 170 -8.66 9.95 6.12
CA ALA A 170 -9.22 11.13 6.76
C ALA A 170 -10.02 12.01 5.77
N THR A 171 -9.59 12.06 4.51
CA THR A 171 -10.18 12.92 3.48
C THR A 171 -11.25 12.19 2.66
N ALA A 172 -12.30 12.89 2.24
CA ALA A 172 -13.33 12.35 1.37
C ALA A 172 -12.74 11.79 0.06
N ASN A 173 -11.65 12.38 -0.44
CA ASN A 173 -10.91 11.87 -1.59
C ASN A 173 -10.45 10.43 -1.38
N TRP A 174 -9.71 10.15 -0.30
CA TRP A 174 -9.14 8.82 -0.06
C TRP A 174 -10.13 7.83 0.54
N GLN A 175 -11.11 8.30 1.32
CA GLN A 175 -12.22 7.49 1.79
C GLN A 175 -12.99 6.87 0.63
N LYS A 176 -13.24 7.65 -0.44
CA LYS A 176 -13.97 7.18 -1.63
C LYS A 176 -13.09 6.48 -2.66
N ALA A 177 -11.77 6.71 -2.64
CA ALA A 177 -10.86 6.12 -3.62
C ALA A 177 -10.44 4.69 -3.26
N ILE A 178 -10.16 4.44 -1.97
CA ILE A 178 -9.65 3.15 -1.46
C ILE A 178 -10.17 2.77 -0.07
N GLY A 179 -10.80 3.68 0.69
CA GLY A 179 -11.38 3.36 2.00
C GLY A 179 -10.42 2.63 2.96
N ALA A 180 -10.97 1.69 3.73
CA ALA A 180 -10.18 0.77 4.53
C ALA A 180 -9.56 -0.28 3.59
N HIS A 181 -8.26 -0.48 3.69
CA HIS A 181 -7.53 -1.31 2.74
C HIS A 181 -6.36 -2.02 3.43
N VAL A 182 -5.72 -2.91 2.67
CA VAL A 182 -4.58 -3.67 3.15
C VAL A 182 -3.34 -3.41 2.30
N PHE A 183 -2.18 -3.64 2.90
CA PHE A 183 -0.92 -3.68 2.18
C PHE A 183 0.00 -4.71 2.81
N TRP A 184 1.01 -5.14 2.08
CA TRP A 184 2.06 -6.02 2.59
C TRP A 184 3.42 -5.52 2.15
N VAL A 185 4.48 -6.02 2.78
CA VAL A 185 5.83 -5.50 2.59
C VAL A 185 6.76 -6.63 2.22
N SER A 186 7.64 -6.37 1.26
CA SER A 186 8.82 -7.18 1.01
C SER A 186 10.07 -6.32 1.11
N ALA A 187 11.18 -6.88 1.57
CA ALA A 187 12.44 -6.15 1.61
C ALA A 187 13.63 -7.06 1.37
N ASP A 188 14.65 -6.52 0.71
CA ASP A 188 15.99 -7.08 0.68
C ASP A 188 16.86 -6.33 1.67
N VAL A 189 17.45 -7.04 2.63
CA VAL A 189 18.20 -6.48 3.76
C VAL A 189 19.65 -6.92 3.68
N THR A 190 20.56 -5.98 3.92
CA THR A 190 21.99 -6.21 4.10
C THR A 190 22.44 -5.69 5.45
N ALA A 191 23.22 -6.47 6.19
CA ALA A 191 23.91 -6.06 7.40
C ALA A 191 25.41 -5.98 7.13
N SER A 192 26.06 -4.92 7.60
CA SER A 192 27.52 -4.75 7.48
C SER A 192 28.09 -4.06 8.70
N ALA A 193 29.35 -4.31 9.04
CA ALA A 193 30.04 -3.59 10.10
C ALA A 193 30.68 -2.31 9.55
N ASN A 194 30.49 -1.18 10.23
CA ASN A 194 31.19 0.05 9.89
C ASN A 194 32.64 0.04 10.45
N ALA A 195 33.40 1.10 10.20
CA ALA A 195 34.79 1.22 10.66
C ALA A 195 34.96 1.20 12.20
N LYS A 196 33.88 1.40 12.97
CA LYS A 196 33.85 1.31 14.43
C LYS A 196 33.39 -0.06 14.95
N GLY A 197 33.10 -1.01 14.05
CA GLY A 197 32.55 -2.32 14.39
C GLY A 197 31.05 -2.32 14.70
N GLU A 198 30.33 -1.21 14.46
CA GLU A 198 28.88 -1.16 14.65
C GLU A 198 28.17 -1.83 13.47
N ILE A 199 27.16 -2.64 13.74
CA ILE A 199 26.33 -3.27 12.70
C ILE A 199 25.36 -2.22 12.13
N ILE A 200 25.44 -2.04 10.82
CA ILE A 200 24.58 -1.17 10.03
C ILE A 200 23.72 -2.04 9.13
N TYR A 201 22.41 -1.89 9.28
CA TYR A 201 21.41 -2.46 8.40
C TYR A 201 21.07 -1.48 7.28
N SER A 202 20.84 -2.01 6.10
CA SER A 202 20.35 -1.31 4.93
C SER A 202 19.31 -2.19 4.24
N ALA A 203 18.16 -1.61 3.91
CA ALA A 203 17.03 -2.34 3.35
C ALA A 203 16.40 -1.60 2.18
N ASP A 204 16.18 -2.33 1.08
CA ASP A 204 15.34 -1.90 -0.03
C ASP A 204 13.94 -2.45 0.20
N LEU A 205 13.07 -1.61 0.75
CA LEU A 205 11.71 -1.95 1.17
C LEU A 205 10.71 -1.62 0.07
N THR A 206 9.80 -2.54 -0.19
CA THR A 206 8.69 -2.40 -1.13
C THR A 206 7.37 -2.62 -0.40
N ILE A 207 6.51 -1.61 -0.42
CA ILE A 207 5.12 -1.65 0.06
C ILE A 207 4.22 -1.98 -1.13
N HIS A 208 3.43 -3.04 -1.00
CA HIS A 208 2.46 -3.50 -1.99
C HIS A 208 1.05 -3.29 -1.44
N MET A 209 0.31 -2.35 -2.00
CA MET A 209 -1.06 -2.05 -1.60
C MET A 209 -2.06 -2.79 -2.47
N GLU A 210 -3.10 -3.33 -1.86
CA GLU A 210 -4.23 -3.96 -2.53
C GLU A 210 -5.55 -3.56 -1.88
N ASP A 211 -6.51 -3.15 -2.70
CA ASP A 211 -7.85 -2.76 -2.26
C ASP A 211 -8.90 -3.19 -3.27
N ARG A 212 -10.04 -3.73 -2.81
CA ARG A 212 -11.16 -4.08 -3.67
C ARG A 212 -12.12 -2.89 -3.69
N TYR A 213 -12.24 -2.26 -4.84
CA TYR A 213 -13.26 -1.25 -5.06
C TYR A 213 -14.60 -1.92 -5.34
N ASN A 214 -15.47 -1.94 -4.33
CA ASN A 214 -16.85 -2.42 -4.41
C ASN A 214 -17.77 -1.60 -3.49
N PHE A 215 -19.07 -1.91 -3.54
CA PHE A 215 -20.07 -1.31 -2.65
C PHE A 215 -20.61 -2.37 -1.69
N ASN A 216 -20.89 -1.98 -0.44
CA ASN A 216 -21.23 -2.92 0.63
C ASN A 216 -22.68 -2.77 1.10
N PRO A 217 -23.49 -3.85 1.13
CA PRO A 217 -24.86 -3.79 1.64
C PRO A 217 -24.95 -3.25 3.07
N GLY A 218 -25.82 -2.28 3.30
CA GLY A 218 -26.01 -1.67 4.63
C GLY A 218 -24.99 -0.59 4.99
N MET A 219 -23.98 -0.37 4.14
CA MET A 219 -23.02 0.72 4.29
C MET A 219 -23.50 1.98 3.55
N GLN A 220 -22.89 3.11 3.88
CA GLN A 220 -23.16 4.39 3.25
C GLN A 220 -21.91 5.26 3.23
N ASP A 221 -21.89 6.19 2.30
CA ASP A 221 -20.88 7.22 2.25
C ASP A 221 -20.88 8.09 3.51
N VAL A 222 -19.71 8.26 4.13
CA VAL A 222 -19.55 9.00 5.40
C VAL A 222 -19.96 10.47 5.24
N ALA A 223 -19.57 11.11 4.14
CA ALA A 223 -19.77 12.54 3.94
C ALA A 223 -21.20 12.90 3.51
N THR A 224 -21.82 12.09 2.64
CA THR A 224 -23.12 12.41 2.03
C THR A 224 -24.28 11.59 2.57
N GLY A 225 -24.02 10.51 3.30
CA GLY A 225 -25.04 9.56 3.73
C GLY A 225 -25.71 8.79 2.59
N ILE A 226 -25.19 8.89 1.36
CA ILE A 226 -25.71 8.13 0.23
C ILE A 226 -25.44 6.65 0.49
N PRO A 227 -26.48 5.79 0.50
CA PRO A 227 -26.29 4.38 0.75
C PRO A 227 -25.57 3.72 -0.41
N ASP A 228 -24.73 2.74 -0.10
CA ASP A 228 -23.96 1.98 -1.08
C ASP A 228 -24.88 1.27 -2.11
N SER A 229 -26.11 0.94 -1.73
CA SER A 229 -27.13 0.40 -2.64
C SER A 229 -27.46 1.31 -3.82
N ALA A 230 -27.18 2.62 -3.73
CA ALA A 230 -27.37 3.55 -4.85
C ALA A 230 -26.44 3.23 -6.03
N ASN A 231 -25.27 2.61 -5.77
CA ASN A 231 -24.25 2.27 -6.76
C ASN A 231 -24.02 0.75 -6.88
N GLY A 232 -24.11 0.00 -5.79
CA GLY A 232 -23.98 -1.47 -5.80
C GLY A 232 -25.01 -2.18 -6.68
N ARG A 233 -26.16 -1.56 -6.93
CA ARG A 233 -27.11 -2.02 -7.96
C ARG A 233 -26.48 -2.16 -9.35
N PHE A 234 -25.46 -1.39 -9.67
CA PHE A 234 -24.76 -1.45 -10.95
C PHE A 234 -23.85 -2.67 -11.07
N GLU A 235 -23.31 -3.15 -9.95
CA GLU A 235 -22.54 -4.42 -9.89
C GLU A 235 -23.45 -5.61 -10.16
N ILE A 236 -24.60 -5.65 -9.47
CA ILE A 236 -25.62 -6.68 -9.65
C ILE A 236 -26.09 -6.74 -11.12
N THR A 237 -26.24 -5.58 -11.74
CA THR A 237 -26.75 -5.46 -13.11
C THR A 237 -25.70 -5.53 -14.20
N GLY A 238 -24.42 -5.52 -13.83
CA GLY A 238 -23.31 -5.45 -14.77
C GLY A 238 -23.18 -4.11 -15.52
N LEU A 239 -23.94 -3.08 -15.14
CA LEU A 239 -23.80 -1.73 -15.68
C LEU A 239 -22.48 -1.07 -15.26
N ALA A 240 -21.95 -1.45 -14.09
CA ALA A 240 -20.63 -1.11 -13.60
C ALA A 240 -20.03 -2.36 -12.93
N LYS A 241 -18.72 -2.37 -12.70
CA LYS A 241 -18.04 -3.56 -12.19
C LYS A 241 -17.01 -3.18 -11.13
N GLN A 242 -17.08 -3.88 -9.99
CA GLN A 242 -16.01 -3.88 -9.00
C GLN A 242 -14.68 -4.31 -9.62
N TYR A 243 -13.58 -3.84 -9.05
CA TYR A 243 -12.23 -4.11 -9.54
C TYR A 243 -11.21 -4.01 -8.41
N THR A 244 -9.98 -4.47 -8.62
CA THR A 244 -8.93 -4.34 -7.61
C THR A 244 -8.01 -3.17 -7.93
N ASN A 245 -7.79 -2.30 -6.94
CA ASN A 245 -6.72 -1.31 -6.93
C ASN A 245 -5.40 -1.99 -6.51
N TYR A 246 -4.33 -1.70 -7.21
CA TYR A 246 -2.97 -2.08 -6.85
C TYR A 246 -2.04 -0.87 -6.81
N ALA A 247 -1.05 -0.89 -5.93
CA ALA A 247 0.06 0.04 -6.00
C ALA A 247 1.34 -0.53 -5.39
N THR A 248 2.47 0.03 -5.79
CA THR A 248 3.77 -0.29 -5.22
C THR A 248 4.49 1.00 -4.85
N VAL A 249 5.07 1.04 -3.66
CA VAL A 249 5.87 2.16 -3.15
C VAL A 249 7.18 1.62 -2.60
N THR A 250 8.30 2.21 -2.99
CA THR A 250 9.63 1.80 -2.53
C THR A 250 10.23 2.80 -1.54
N ARG A 251 10.98 2.30 -0.57
CA ARG A 251 11.80 3.07 0.37
C ARG A 251 13.15 2.40 0.55
N HIS A 252 14.21 3.19 0.60
CA HIS A 252 15.49 2.71 1.09
C HIS A 252 15.65 3.17 2.54
N VAL A 253 15.98 2.24 3.42
CA VAL A 253 16.07 2.49 4.87
C VAL A 253 17.42 2.00 5.38
N SER A 254 18.11 2.82 6.16
CA SER A 254 19.34 2.41 6.84
C SER A 254 19.36 2.87 8.29
N TRP A 255 19.83 2.00 9.17
CA TRP A 255 19.93 2.24 10.61
C TRP A 255 21.09 1.46 11.22
N ALA A 256 21.63 1.96 12.33
CA ALA A 256 22.55 1.20 13.16
C ALA A 256 21.76 0.30 14.11
N GLU A 257 22.26 -0.89 14.38
CA GLU A 257 21.66 -1.84 15.32
C GLU A 257 21.40 -1.19 16.69
N GLY A 258 20.22 -1.42 17.25
CA GLY A 258 19.80 -0.83 18.53
C GLY A 258 19.44 0.65 18.46
N SER A 259 19.58 1.31 17.30
CA SER A 259 19.28 2.72 17.08
C SER A 259 18.01 2.92 16.24
N TRP A 260 16.95 2.20 16.57
CA TRP A 260 15.67 2.16 15.82
C TRP A 260 15.01 3.53 15.57
N ASN A 261 15.23 4.51 16.45
CA ASN A 261 14.72 5.88 16.33
C ASN A 261 15.62 6.82 15.50
N LYS A 262 16.82 6.37 15.11
CA LYS A 262 17.79 7.10 14.28
C LYS A 262 18.03 6.34 12.98
N ARG A 263 17.13 6.54 12.03
CA ARG A 263 17.16 5.91 10.71
C ARG A 263 17.17 6.94 9.59
N THR A 264 17.87 6.62 8.52
CA THR A 264 17.82 7.37 7.27
C THR A 264 16.82 6.69 6.34
N VAL A 265 15.90 7.48 5.78
CA VAL A 265 14.88 6.98 4.84
C VAL A 265 14.94 7.82 3.56
N THR A 266 15.08 7.16 2.42
CA THR A 266 15.03 7.81 1.09
C THR A 266 14.09 7.05 0.16
N GLY A 267 13.88 7.58 -1.05
CA GLY A 267 12.97 6.99 -2.05
C GLY A 267 11.54 7.54 -2.04
N ALA A 268 11.22 8.42 -1.07
CA ALA A 268 10.05 9.28 -1.21
C ALA A 268 10.29 10.30 -2.34
N PRO A 269 9.30 10.61 -3.19
CA PRO A 269 9.43 11.67 -4.19
C PRO A 269 9.68 13.02 -3.51
N THR A 270 10.57 13.81 -4.09
CA THR A 270 10.91 15.16 -3.60
C THR A 270 9.95 16.24 -4.09
N ASP A 271 9.14 15.94 -5.10
CA ASP A 271 8.16 16.83 -5.70
C ASP A 271 6.73 16.32 -5.49
N ARG A 272 5.75 17.24 -5.50
CA ARG A 272 4.34 16.87 -5.61
C ARG A 272 4.16 16.00 -6.85
N GLN A 273 3.78 14.75 -6.63
CA GLN A 273 3.49 13.79 -7.69
C GLN A 273 2.41 14.34 -8.64
N ARG A 274 2.63 14.19 -9.95
CA ARG A 274 1.68 14.66 -10.98
C ARG A 274 0.28 14.13 -10.68
N LYS A 275 -0.69 15.05 -10.67
CA LYS A 275 -2.09 14.70 -10.45
C LYS A 275 -2.65 14.13 -11.76
N PRO A 276 -3.60 13.18 -11.74
CA PRO A 276 -4.26 12.67 -12.94
C PRO A 276 -4.76 13.77 -13.91
N GLN A 277 -5.17 14.92 -13.37
CA GLN A 277 -5.55 16.13 -14.13
C GLN A 277 -4.42 16.80 -14.94
N ASP A 278 -3.15 16.51 -14.64
CA ASP A 278 -1.99 16.97 -15.43
C ASP A 278 -1.86 16.18 -16.75
N SER A 279 -2.60 15.07 -16.87
CA SER A 279 -2.89 14.44 -18.15
C SER A 279 -3.86 15.36 -18.90
N ARG A 280 -3.33 16.27 -19.71
CA ARG A 280 -4.13 17.06 -20.66
C ARG A 280 -5.04 16.11 -21.44
N ARG A 281 -6.30 15.99 -21.03
CA ARG A 281 -7.37 15.51 -21.92
C ARG A 281 -7.61 16.61 -22.94
N LEU A 282 -6.72 16.70 -23.92
CA LEU A 282 -7.05 17.27 -25.20
C LEU A 282 -8.16 16.41 -25.80
N ARG A 283 -9.34 17.02 -25.88
CA ARG A 283 -10.39 16.81 -26.89
C ARG A 283 -9.91 15.87 -28.00
N ASN A 284 -10.46 14.66 -28.06
CA ASN A 284 -10.56 13.86 -29.28
C ASN A 284 -11.53 12.71 -29.02
N LYS A 285 -12.81 13.06 -28.85
CA LYS A 285 -13.97 12.22 -29.18
C LYS A 285 -15.13 13.16 -29.54
N ILE A 286 -15.03 13.75 -30.73
CA ILE A 286 -16.17 14.03 -31.61
C ILE A 286 -15.82 13.30 -32.91
#